data_AF-A0A533B4Q9-F1
#
_entry.id   AF-A0A533B4Q9-F1
#
_cell.length_a   1.000
_cell.length_b   1.000
_cell.length_c   1.000
_cell.angle_alpha   90.00
_cell.angle_beta   90.00
_cell.angle_gamma   90.00
#
_symmetry.space_group_name_H-M   'P 1'
#
loop_
_entity.id
_entity.type
_entity.pdbx_description
1 polymer ?
#
loop_
_entity_poly.entity_id
_entity_poly.type
_entity_poly.pdbx_seq_one_letter_code
_entity_poly.pdbx_strand_id
1 'polypeptide(L)'
;MEITDAQYRKIEPCLPTQRGNVTLDNLHVLNAILYVAEQGCKWRGLPKRFGNWHTIYTRMNRWSKRGVLDRVFAQLQHTQIIRVKIEAVALDSTIVKVHPDGTGALKKTARKPLASPAADGRPRFIWLPRMLERP
;
A
#
# COMPACT_ATOMS: atom_id res chain seq x y z
N MET A 1 -15.60 -4.59 -8.40
CA MET A 1 -15.99 -3.20 -8.18
C MET A 1 -15.24 -2.32 -9.15
N GLU A 2 -15.97 -1.46 -9.85
CA GLU A 2 -15.43 -0.42 -10.74
C GLU A 2 -16.21 0.87 -10.46
N ILE A 3 -15.55 2.03 -10.43
CA ILE A 3 -16.18 3.33 -10.19
C ILE A 3 -16.40 4.06 -11.52
N THR A 4 -17.45 4.87 -11.58
CA THR A 4 -17.79 5.68 -12.76
C THR A 4 -16.94 6.94 -12.85
N ASP A 5 -16.87 7.57 -14.03
CA ASP A 5 -16.19 8.86 -14.22
C ASP A 5 -16.72 9.94 -13.26
N ALA A 6 -18.03 9.96 -13.01
CA ALA A 6 -18.65 10.92 -12.09
C ALA A 6 -18.19 10.70 -10.64
N GLN A 7 -18.00 9.45 -10.22
CA GLN A 7 -17.44 9.10 -8.92
C GLN A 7 -15.94 9.41 -8.86
N TYR A 8 -15.21 9.12 -9.93
CA TYR A 8 -13.79 9.42 -10.07
C TYR A 8 -13.49 10.92 -9.91
N ARG A 9 -14.28 11.81 -10.51
CA ARG A 9 -14.11 13.27 -10.36
C ARG A 9 -14.11 13.73 -8.90
N LYS A 10 -14.81 13.03 -8.00
CA LYS A 10 -14.84 13.37 -6.57
C LYS A 10 -13.54 13.04 -5.83
N ILE A 11 -12.71 12.16 -6.39
CA ILE A 11 -11.45 11.69 -5.80
C ILE A 11 -10.21 12.09 -6.61
N GLU A 12 -10.40 12.57 -7.84
CA GLU A 12 -9.35 13.04 -8.73
C GLU A 12 -8.33 13.99 -8.04
N PRO A 13 -8.75 14.94 -7.18
CA PRO A 13 -7.80 15.81 -6.47
C PRO A 13 -6.82 15.08 -5.53
N CYS A 14 -7.13 13.85 -5.11
CA CYS A 14 -6.26 13.05 -4.27
C CYS A 14 -5.15 12.32 -5.05
N LEU A 15 -5.29 12.24 -6.38
CA LEU A 15 -4.38 11.52 -7.26
C LEU A 15 -3.26 12.44 -7.75
N PRO A 16 -2.05 11.89 -7.97
CA PRO A 16 -0.97 12.66 -8.56
C PRO A 16 -1.31 12.98 -10.02
N THR A 17 -1.05 14.22 -10.42
CA THR A 17 -1.07 14.64 -11.82
C THR A 17 -0.15 13.74 -12.63
N GLN A 18 -0.69 13.16 -13.70
CA GLN A 18 0.10 12.36 -14.62
C GLN A 18 1.06 13.28 -15.37
N ARG A 19 2.36 12.93 -15.40
CA ARG A 19 3.40 13.70 -16.09
C ARG A 19 4.16 12.79 -17.05
N GLY A 20 4.47 13.32 -18.23
CA GLY A 20 5.15 12.59 -19.31
C GLY A 20 4.21 11.71 -20.13
N ASN A 21 4.78 10.78 -20.90
CA ASN A 21 4.04 9.86 -21.76
C ASN A 21 3.41 8.74 -20.92
N VAL A 22 2.21 8.98 -20.41
CA VAL A 22 1.44 8.00 -19.63
C VAL A 22 0.37 7.39 -20.51
N THR A 23 0.46 6.08 -20.75
CA THR A 23 -0.47 5.34 -21.61
C THR A 23 -1.73 4.86 -20.89
N LEU A 24 -1.69 4.74 -19.56
CA LEU A 24 -2.78 4.18 -18.77
C LEU A 24 -3.38 5.25 -17.87
N ASP A 25 -4.69 5.47 -17.98
CA ASP A 25 -5.38 6.47 -17.18
C ASP A 25 -5.44 6.09 -15.69
N ASN A 26 -5.53 7.10 -14.82
CA ASN A 26 -5.62 6.93 -13.38
C ASN A 26 -6.89 6.21 -12.96
N LEU A 27 -8.04 6.47 -13.62
CA LEU A 27 -9.28 5.75 -13.33
C LEU A 27 -9.12 4.26 -13.63
N HIS A 28 -8.53 3.92 -14.77
CA HIS A 28 -8.32 2.53 -15.17
C HIS A 28 -7.42 1.78 -14.18
N VAL A 29 -6.34 2.42 -13.73
CA VAL A 29 -5.47 1.86 -12.69
C VAL A 29 -6.22 1.70 -11.38
N LEU A 30 -7.03 2.67 -10.98
CA LEU A 30 -7.77 2.61 -9.73
C LEU A 30 -8.81 1.49 -9.76
N ASN A 31 -9.56 1.33 -10.85
CA ASN A 31 -10.51 0.23 -11.04
C ASN A 31 -9.82 -1.13 -10.96
N ALA A 32 -8.63 -1.28 -11.53
CA ALA A 32 -7.85 -2.51 -11.42
C ALA A 32 -7.41 -2.80 -9.96
N ILE A 33 -7.01 -1.78 -9.21
CA ILE A 33 -6.64 -1.91 -7.79
C ILE A 33 -7.86 -2.31 -6.96
N LEU A 34 -9.01 -1.66 -7.19
CA LEU A 34 -10.27 -1.95 -6.49
C LEU A 34 -10.75 -3.37 -6.79
N TYR A 35 -10.61 -3.84 -8.02
CA TYR A 35 -10.91 -5.23 -8.38
C TYR A 35 -10.06 -6.22 -7.56
N VAL A 36 -8.75 -5.99 -7.47
CA VAL A 36 -7.85 -6.86 -6.69
C VAL A 36 -8.20 -6.82 -5.20
N ALA A 37 -8.53 -5.64 -4.66
CA ALA A 37 -8.90 -5.48 -3.25
C ALA A 37 -10.22 -6.18 -2.91
N GLU A 38 -11.21 -6.14 -3.80
CA GLU A 38 -12.51 -6.79 -3.59
C GLU A 38 -12.44 -8.30 -3.77
N GLN A 39 -11.75 -8.78 -4.80
CA GLN A 39 -11.72 -10.20 -5.17
C GLN A 39 -10.61 -10.99 -4.44
N GLY A 40 -9.68 -10.30 -3.79
CA GLY A 40 -8.54 -10.92 -3.09
C GLY A 40 -7.60 -11.71 -4.01
N CYS A 41 -7.62 -11.46 -5.33
CA CYS A 41 -6.86 -12.26 -6.29
C CYS A 41 -5.38 -11.86 -6.33
N LYS A 42 -4.50 -12.80 -6.70
CA LYS A 42 -3.10 -12.48 -7.01
C LYS A 42 -3.03 -11.50 -8.18
N TRP A 43 -2.08 -10.56 -8.17
CA TRP A 43 -1.88 -9.59 -9.27
C TRP A 43 -1.78 -10.23 -10.65
N ARG A 44 -1.13 -11.40 -10.77
CA ARG A 44 -1.03 -12.14 -12.05
C ARG A 44 -2.38 -12.68 -12.56
N GLY A 45 -3.38 -12.79 -11.69
CA GLY A 45 -4.75 -13.17 -12.02
C GLY A 45 -5.64 -11.99 -12.42
N LEU A 46 -5.08 -10.77 -12.51
CA LEU A 46 -5.84 -9.60 -12.94
C LEU A 46 -6.40 -9.81 -14.36
N PRO A 47 -7.72 -9.60 -14.59
CA PRO A 47 -8.30 -9.72 -15.91
C PRO A 47 -7.62 -8.84 -16.95
N LYS A 48 -7.38 -9.39 -18.15
CA LYS A 48 -6.67 -8.69 -19.24
C LYS A 48 -7.31 -7.36 -19.65
N ARG A 49 -8.62 -7.16 -19.43
CA ARG A 49 -9.34 -5.89 -19.70
C ARG A 49 -8.75 -4.69 -18.95
N PHE A 50 -8.11 -4.92 -17.81
CA PHE A 50 -7.45 -3.86 -17.05
C PHE A 50 -6.08 -3.48 -17.62
N GLY A 51 -5.50 -4.32 -18.49
CA GLY A 51 -4.18 -4.13 -19.08
C GLY A 51 -3.11 -4.97 -18.38
N ASN A 52 -1.85 -4.56 -18.55
CA ASN A 52 -0.71 -5.30 -18.02
C ASN A 52 -0.65 -5.19 -16.48
N TRP A 53 -0.80 -6.34 -15.81
CA TRP A 53 -0.76 -6.43 -14.35
C TRP A 53 0.52 -5.83 -13.75
N HIS A 54 1.67 -5.96 -14.43
CA HIS A 54 2.95 -5.47 -13.90
C HIS A 54 2.95 -3.94 -13.85
N THR A 55 2.49 -3.28 -14.91
CA THR A 55 2.37 -1.81 -14.98
C THR A 55 1.48 -1.27 -13.86
N ILE A 56 0.33 -1.92 -13.64
CA ILE A 56 -0.64 -1.54 -12.60
C ILE A 56 -0.04 -1.75 -11.22
N TYR A 57 0.56 -2.91 -10.97
CA TYR A 57 1.23 -3.22 -9.70
C TYR A 57 2.35 -2.22 -9.39
N THR A 58 3.22 -1.91 -10.34
CA THR A 58 4.30 -0.93 -10.15
C THR A 58 3.76 0.44 -9.78
N ARG A 59 2.66 0.87 -10.43
CA ARG A 59 2.02 2.16 -10.13
C ARG A 59 1.34 2.16 -8.76
N MET A 60 0.60 1.10 -8.45
CA MET A 60 -0.03 0.88 -7.15
C MET A 60 1.03 0.93 -6.03
N ASN A 61 2.12 0.17 -6.16
CA ASN A 61 3.20 0.15 -5.17
C ASN A 61 3.84 1.53 -4.98
N ARG A 62 4.02 2.30 -6.07
CA ARG A 62 4.49 3.70 -6.00
C ARG A 62 3.50 4.60 -5.26
N TRP A 63 2.21 4.46 -5.54
CA TRP A 63 1.13 5.23 -4.91
C TRP A 63 0.98 4.91 -3.42
N SER A 64 1.02 3.63 -3.06
CA SER A 64 1.05 3.16 -1.67
C SER A 64 2.23 3.79 -0.91
N LYS A 65 3.46 3.65 -1.42
CA LYS A 65 4.66 4.20 -0.77
C LYS A 65 4.61 5.71 -0.56
N ARG A 66 3.85 6.43 -1.40
CA ARG A 66 3.66 7.89 -1.34
C ARG A 66 2.39 8.31 -0.56
N GLY A 67 1.65 7.37 0.04
CA GLY A 67 0.39 7.66 0.75
C GLY A 67 -0.72 8.22 -0.16
N VAL A 68 -0.66 7.96 -1.46
CA VAL A 68 -1.71 8.35 -2.40
C VAL A 68 -2.95 7.49 -2.17
N LEU A 69 -2.75 6.17 -2.04
CA LEU A 69 -3.86 5.24 -1.83
C LEU A 69 -4.60 5.53 -0.52
N ASP A 70 -3.87 5.82 0.57
CA ASP A 70 -4.48 6.19 1.86
C ASP A 70 -5.47 7.35 1.71
N ARG A 71 -5.06 8.41 0.99
CA ARG A 71 -5.90 9.58 0.71
C ARG A 71 -7.09 9.25 -0.19
N VAL A 72 -6.87 8.45 -1.24
CA VAL A 72 -7.92 8.02 -2.16
C VAL A 72 -8.97 7.18 -1.43
N PHE A 73 -8.56 6.19 -0.63
CA PHE A 73 -9.49 5.35 0.13
C PHE A 73 -10.26 6.14 1.19
N ALA A 74 -9.58 7.06 1.90
CA ALA A 74 -10.25 7.96 2.83
C ALA A 74 -11.32 8.82 2.12
N GLN A 75 -11.01 9.36 0.95
CA GLN A 75 -11.96 10.17 0.18
C GLN A 75 -13.10 9.32 -0.40
N LEU A 76 -12.84 8.10 -0.87
CA LEU A 76 -13.86 7.17 -1.34
C LEU A 76 -14.85 6.81 -0.20
N GLN A 77 -14.36 6.65 1.03
CA GLN A 77 -15.19 6.43 2.21
C GLN A 77 -16.00 7.68 2.58
N HIS A 78 -15.35 8.86 2.59
CA HIS A 78 -15.99 10.14 2.93
C HIS A 78 -17.12 10.49 1.95
N THR A 79 -16.91 10.22 0.66
CA THR A 79 -17.90 10.45 -0.41
C THR A 79 -18.94 9.33 -0.52
N GLN A 80 -18.89 8.33 0.36
CA GLN A 80 -19.79 7.16 0.39
C GLN A 80 -19.82 6.38 -0.94
N ILE A 81 -18.75 6.46 -1.74
CA ILE A 81 -18.61 5.67 -2.97
C ILE A 81 -18.33 4.21 -2.62
N ILE A 82 -17.55 4.00 -1.56
CA ILE A 82 -17.29 2.68 -0.98
C ILE A 82 -17.65 2.71 0.50
N ARG A 83 -17.99 1.55 1.03
CA ARG A 83 -18.08 1.32 2.48
C ARG A 83 -17.08 0.25 2.86
N VAL A 84 -15.89 0.68 3.28
CA VAL A 84 -14.90 -0.20 3.90
C VAL A 84 -15.27 -0.31 5.37
N LYS A 85 -15.74 -1.48 5.78
CA LYS A 85 -15.88 -1.85 7.19
C LYS A 85 -14.71 -2.76 7.54
N ILE A 86 -13.79 -2.25 8.37
CA ILE A 86 -12.69 -3.07 8.88
C ILE A 86 -13.29 -3.89 10.04
N GLU A 87 -13.77 -5.10 9.73
CA GLU A 87 -14.34 -5.99 10.74
C GLU A 87 -13.29 -6.90 11.38
N ALA A 88 -12.21 -7.20 10.66
CA ALA A 88 -11.12 -8.04 11.13
C ALA A 88 -9.78 -7.43 10.72
N VAL A 89 -8.87 -7.33 11.67
CA VAL A 89 -7.45 -7.02 11.43
C VAL A 89 -6.68 -8.30 11.68
N ALA A 90 -6.20 -8.93 10.60
CA ALA A 90 -5.30 -10.06 10.71
C ALA A 90 -3.86 -9.55 10.81
N LEU A 91 -3.25 -9.74 11.99
CA LEU A 91 -1.83 -9.54 12.21
C LEU A 91 -1.13 -10.91 12.11
N ASP A 92 -0.36 -11.13 11.05
CA ASP A 92 0.49 -12.31 10.94
C ASP A 92 1.86 -12.01 11.58
N SER A 93 2.08 -12.49 12.80
CA SER A 93 3.42 -12.52 13.38
C SER A 93 4.13 -13.80 12.94
N THR A 94 5.37 -13.67 12.45
CA THR A 94 6.26 -14.81 12.26
C THR A 94 7.29 -14.81 13.39
N ILE A 95 7.25 -15.83 14.26
CA ILE A 95 8.27 -16.05 15.29
C ILE A 95 9.12 -17.25 14.88
N VAL A 96 10.41 -17.03 14.65
CA VAL A 96 11.37 -18.11 14.42
C VAL A 96 12.11 -18.33 15.73
N LYS A 97 11.87 -19.46 16.40
CA LYS A 97 12.69 -19.87 17.54
C LYS A 97 14.08 -20.22 17.03
N VAL A 98 15.08 -19.48 17.50
CA VAL A 98 16.49 -19.77 17.21
C VAL A 98 16.98 -20.85 18.18
N HIS A 99 17.83 -21.76 17.72
CA HIS A 99 18.53 -22.72 18.58
C HIS A 99 19.36 -21.96 19.65
N PRO A 100 19.52 -22.46 20.89
CA PRO A 100 20.36 -21.80 21.90
C PRO A 100 21.76 -21.43 21.38
N ASP A 101 22.37 -22.27 20.54
CA ASP A 101 23.68 -22.02 19.92
C ASP A 101 23.66 -20.98 18.78
N GLY A 102 22.48 -20.59 18.31
CA GLY A 102 22.29 -19.51 17.33
C GLY A 102 22.15 -18.12 17.96
N THR A 103 22.24 -18.00 19.29
CA THR A 103 22.12 -16.72 20.03
C THR A 103 23.27 -15.73 19.76
N GLY A 104 24.27 -16.14 18.97
CA GLY A 104 25.41 -15.33 18.61
C GLY A 104 26.41 -15.17 19.77
N ALA A 105 27.68 -14.93 19.43
CA ALA A 105 28.69 -14.64 20.42
C ALA A 105 28.41 -13.31 21.15
N LEU A 106 28.83 -13.19 22.41
CA LEU A 106 28.80 -11.94 23.19
C LEU A 106 29.32 -10.78 22.33
N LYS A 107 28.47 -9.79 22.05
CA LYS A 107 28.88 -8.59 21.33
C LYS A 107 29.99 -7.91 22.13
N LYS A 108 31.12 -7.59 21.48
CA LYS A 108 32.18 -6.76 22.09
C LYS A 108 31.55 -5.47 22.63
N THR A 109 31.65 -5.25 23.94
CA THR A 109 31.13 -4.08 24.66
C THR A 109 31.86 -2.77 24.32
N ALA A 110 32.87 -2.82 23.44
CA ALA A 110 33.49 -1.62 22.93
C ALA A 110 32.46 -0.84 22.09
N ARG A 111 32.03 0.33 22.58
CA ARG A 111 31.31 1.33 21.79
C ARG A 111 32.16 1.69 20.58
N LYS A 112 31.89 1.04 19.45
CA LYS A 112 32.21 1.59 18.14
C LYS A 112 31.07 2.54 17.80
N PRO A 113 31.30 3.85 17.65
CA PRO A 113 30.31 4.73 17.07
C PRO A 113 30.14 4.29 15.62
N LEU A 114 29.16 3.43 15.36
CA LEU A 114 28.54 3.38 14.05
C LEU A 114 27.89 4.75 13.88
N ALA A 115 28.24 5.42 12.78
CA ALA A 115 27.66 6.68 12.38
C ALA A 115 26.13 6.66 12.61
N SER A 116 25.62 7.78 13.13
CA SER A 116 24.25 8.13 13.50
C SER A 116 23.20 7.02 13.37
N PRO A 117 22.46 6.68 14.44
CA PRO A 117 21.24 5.90 14.31
C PRO A 117 20.24 6.72 13.49
N ALA A 118 20.15 6.45 12.19
CA ALA A 118 18.88 6.64 11.51
C ALA A 118 17.94 5.66 12.22
N ALA A 119 17.04 6.22 13.04
CA ALA A 119 16.03 5.48 13.79
C ALA A 119 15.50 4.33 12.94
N ASP A 120 15.47 3.12 13.50
CA ASP A 120 14.86 1.94 12.86
C ASP A 120 13.55 2.37 12.20
N GLY A 121 13.60 2.48 10.88
CA GLY A 121 12.50 3.03 10.11
C GLY A 121 11.28 2.15 10.32
N ARG A 122 10.11 2.78 10.52
CA ARG A 122 8.82 2.09 10.62
C ARG A 122 8.72 0.97 9.57
N PRO A 123 8.31 -0.26 9.94
CA PRO A 123 8.17 -1.36 8.99
C PRO A 123 7.33 -0.92 7.78
N ARG A 124 7.90 -1.04 6.59
CA ARG A 124 7.26 -0.66 5.32
C ARG A 124 6.39 -1.80 4.82
N PHE A 125 5.23 -1.99 5.43
CA PHE A 125 4.18 -2.75 4.79
C PHE A 125 3.70 -1.97 3.55
N ILE A 126 3.53 -2.67 2.42
CA ILE A 126 3.01 -2.10 1.16
C ILE A 126 1.54 -1.68 1.34
N TRP A 127 0.87 -2.13 2.40
CA TRP A 127 -0.47 -1.70 2.71
C TRP A 127 -0.64 -1.72 4.23
N LEU A 128 -0.61 -0.53 4.83
CA LEU A 128 -1.01 -0.34 6.21
C LEU A 128 -1.76 0.98 6.22
N PRO A 129 -3.05 1.01 6.58
CA PRO A 129 -3.75 2.26 6.81
C PRO A 129 -2.92 3.04 7.83
N ARG A 130 -2.38 4.20 7.43
CA ARG A 130 -1.74 5.08 8.41
C ARG A 130 -2.84 5.51 9.37
N MET A 131 -2.85 4.93 10.57
CA MET A 131 -3.54 5.48 11.72
C MET A 131 -2.86 6.84 11.98
N LEU A 132 -3.39 7.88 11.36
CA LEU A 132 -3.14 9.24 11.80
C LEU A 132 -3.93 9.36 13.09
N GLU A 133 -3.25 9.17 14.21
CA GLU A 133 -3.74 9.65 15.49
C GLU A 133 -4.02 11.15 15.29
N ARG A 134 -5.31 11.50 15.28
CA ARG A 134 -5.77 12.87 15.45
C ARG A 134 -6.35 12.97 16.87
N PRO A 135 -6.19 14.16 17.50
CA PRO A 135 -6.40 14.36 18.93
C PRO A 135 -7.81 14.05 19.40
#